data_AF-A0A0T6BV50-F1
#
_entry.id   AF-A0A0T6BV50-F1
#
_cell.length_a   1.000
_cell.length_b   1.000
_cell.length_c   1.000
_cell.angle_alpha   90.00
_cell.angle_beta   90.00
_cell.angle_gamma   90.00
#
_symmetry.space_group_name_H-M   'P 1'
#
loop_
_entity.id
_entity.type
_entity.pdbx_description
1 polymer ?
#
loop_
_entity_poly.entity_id
_entity_poly.type
_entity_poly.pdbx_seq_one_letter_code
_entity_poly.pdbx_strand_id
1 'polypeptide(L)'
;MGAAKKLYVKKDQLVSIEEAKSNMTIHTPEGYSVPVAVGELVATNPKGEQYVVPKSYRNKYVEVKQFKDASLYESMAKGYQEMAAINLEEASTGFSAENQAEEITEKFVSGSINE
;
A
#
# COMPACT_ATOMS: atom_id res chain seq x y z
N MET A 1 -23.09 -13.65 2.31
CA MET A 1 -22.04 -12.67 2.66
C MET A 1 -20.97 -13.41 3.46
N GLY A 2 -19.75 -13.55 2.92
CA GLY A 2 -18.62 -14.14 3.64
C GLY A 2 -18.00 -13.11 4.60
N ALA A 3 -17.56 -13.54 5.78
CA ALA A 3 -16.89 -12.67 6.74
C ALA A 3 -15.64 -12.03 6.10
N ALA A 4 -15.45 -10.72 6.27
CA ALA A 4 -14.27 -10.02 5.79
C ALA A 4 -13.02 -10.59 6.47
N LYS A 5 -12.00 -10.98 5.68
CA LYS A 5 -10.72 -11.48 6.20
C LYS A 5 -10.02 -10.38 6.99
N LYS A 6 -9.58 -10.70 8.22
CA LYS A 6 -8.80 -9.77 9.05
C LYS A 6 -7.36 -9.66 8.54
N LEU A 7 -6.84 -8.43 8.53
CA LEU A 7 -5.47 -8.12 8.10
C LEU A 7 -4.59 -7.81 9.30
N TYR A 8 -3.30 -8.12 9.15
CA TYR A 8 -2.26 -7.94 10.16
C TYR A 8 -0.99 -7.41 9.50
N VAL A 9 -0.18 -6.64 10.24
CA VAL A 9 1.15 -6.20 9.79
C VAL A 9 2.23 -7.03 10.44
N LYS A 10 3.21 -7.46 9.64
CA LYS A 10 4.48 -8.05 10.10
C LYS A 10 5.62 -7.49 9.24
N LYS A 11 6.66 -6.93 9.87
CA LYS A 11 7.89 -6.44 9.17
C LYS A 11 7.54 -5.64 7.90
N ASP A 12 6.66 -4.65 8.05
CA ASP A 12 6.22 -3.75 6.97
C ASP A 12 5.39 -4.38 5.84
N GLN A 13 4.95 -5.64 5.98
CA GLN A 13 4.05 -6.28 5.03
C GLN A 13 2.66 -6.56 5.64
N LEU A 14 1.62 -6.25 4.86
CA LEU A 14 0.24 -6.62 5.14
C LEU A 14 0.03 -8.09 4.83
N VAL A 15 -0.57 -8.83 5.76
CA VAL A 15 -0.94 -10.23 5.57
C VAL A 15 -2.36 -10.47 6.08
N SER A 16 -3.04 -11.47 5.54
CA SER A 16 -4.21 -12.06 6.19
C SER A 16 -3.77 -13.20 7.11
N ILE A 17 -4.41 -13.36 8.26
CA ILE A 17 -4.18 -14.52 9.14
C ILE A 17 -5.48 -15.29 9.29
N GLU A 18 -5.41 -16.58 9.02
CA GLU A 18 -6.52 -17.51 9.20
C GLU A 18 -6.10 -18.68 10.08
N GLU A 19 -7.05 -19.21 10.83
CA GLU A 19 -6.87 -20.45 11.58
C GLU A 19 -7.19 -21.66 10.68
N ALA A 20 -6.30 -22.63 10.66
CA ALA A 20 -6.46 -23.86 9.89
C ALA A 20 -7.65 -24.67 10.43
N LYS A 21 -8.66 -24.88 9.58
CA LYS A 21 -9.90 -25.60 9.94
C LYS A 21 -9.75 -27.13 9.89
N SER A 22 -8.69 -27.62 9.26
CA SER A 22 -8.34 -29.02 9.15
C SER A 22 -6.82 -29.16 9.01
N ASN A 23 -6.29 -30.35 9.26
CA ASN A 23 -4.89 -30.64 8.95
C ASN A 23 -4.66 -30.45 7.44
N MET A 24 -3.65 -29.67 7.08
CA MET A 24 -3.32 -29.34 5.70
C MET A 24 -1.82 -29.22 5.53
N THR A 25 -1.37 -29.10 4.28
CA THR A 25 0.03 -28.78 3.97
C THR A 25 0.05 -27.46 3.23
N ILE A 26 0.95 -26.56 3.63
CA ILE A 26 1.21 -25.33 2.89
C ILE A 26 2.54 -25.43 2.15
N HIS A 27 2.65 -24.73 1.04
CA HIS A 27 3.90 -24.59 0.30
C HIS A 27 4.46 -23.20 0.54
N THR A 28 5.65 -23.17 1.14
CA THR A 28 6.38 -21.94 1.42
C THR A 28 7.08 -21.45 0.14
N PRO A 29 7.35 -20.13 0.01
CA PRO A 29 8.03 -19.57 -1.16
C PRO A 29 9.44 -20.08 -1.36
N GLU A 30 10.08 -20.53 -0.29
CA GLU A 30 11.39 -21.18 -0.33
C GLU A 30 11.33 -22.63 -0.88
N GLY A 31 10.14 -23.10 -1.26
CA GLY A 31 9.93 -24.41 -1.90
C GLY A 31 9.69 -25.55 -0.92
N TYR A 32 9.58 -25.29 0.38
CA TYR A 32 9.29 -26.32 1.38
C TYR A 32 7.80 -26.57 1.55
N SER A 33 7.44 -27.83 1.73
CA SER A 33 6.11 -28.26 2.14
C SER A 33 6.06 -28.42 3.65
N VAL A 34 5.21 -27.66 4.32
CA VAL A 34 5.10 -27.63 5.78
C VAL A 34 3.72 -28.15 6.19
N PRO A 35 3.63 -29.18 7.05
CA PRO A 35 2.36 -29.62 7.61
C PRO A 35 1.84 -28.57 8.61
N VAL A 36 0.55 -28.31 8.55
CA VAL A 36 -0.18 -27.38 9.42
C VAL A 36 -1.30 -28.15 10.09
N ALA A 37 -1.28 -28.18 11.42
CA ALA A 37 -2.33 -28.82 12.19
C ALA A 37 -3.57 -27.92 12.32
N VAL A 38 -4.72 -28.54 12.56
CA VAL A 38 -5.95 -27.82 12.90
C VAL A 38 -5.70 -26.89 14.11
N GLY A 39 -6.21 -25.65 14.03
CA GLY A 39 -6.01 -24.63 15.06
C GLY A 39 -4.69 -23.85 14.96
N GLU A 40 -3.79 -24.21 14.06
CA GLU A 40 -2.62 -23.40 13.77
C GLU A 40 -2.97 -22.20 12.89
N LEU A 41 -2.19 -21.12 13.04
CA LEU A 41 -2.42 -19.88 12.30
C LEU A 41 -1.55 -19.86 11.05
N VAL A 42 -2.14 -19.52 9.91
CA VAL A 42 -1.47 -19.37 8.62
C VAL A 42 -1.58 -17.92 8.20
N ALA A 43 -0.44 -17.28 7.93
CA ALA A 43 -0.36 -15.96 7.34
C ALA A 43 -0.24 -16.08 5.82
N THR A 44 -1.04 -15.32 5.08
CA THR A 44 -0.96 -15.21 3.62
C THR A 44 -0.69 -13.76 3.22
N ASN A 45 0.37 -13.53 2.45
CA ASN A 45 0.72 -12.19 1.95
C ASN A 45 -0.04 -11.83 0.65
N PRO A 46 0.10 -10.60 0.11
CA PRO A 46 -0.64 -10.16 -1.08
C PRO A 46 -0.25 -10.91 -2.37
N LYS A 47 0.89 -11.61 -2.37
CA LYS A 47 1.35 -12.46 -3.48
C LYS A 47 0.77 -13.89 -3.41
N GLY A 48 0.00 -14.20 -2.36
CA GLY A 48 -0.55 -15.53 -2.12
C GLY A 48 0.41 -16.49 -1.41
N GLU A 49 1.57 -16.02 -0.99
CA GLU A 49 2.56 -16.83 -0.27
C GLU A 49 2.10 -17.11 1.16
N GLN A 50 2.25 -18.36 1.59
CA GLN A 50 1.74 -18.84 2.88
C GLN A 50 2.86 -19.20 3.85
N TYR A 51 2.65 -18.87 5.12
CA TYR A 51 3.58 -19.17 6.20
C TYR A 51 2.82 -19.58 7.46
N VAL A 52 3.30 -20.61 8.16
CA VAL A 52 2.82 -20.91 9.52
C VAL A 52 3.24 -19.76 10.44
N VAL A 53 2.36 -19.37 11.37
CA VAL A 53 2.63 -18.38 12.40
C VAL A 53 2.95 -19.10 13.72
N PRO A 54 4.23 -19.22 14.11
CA PRO A 54 4.61 -19.88 15.35
C PRO A 54 4.02 -19.14 16.55
N LYS A 55 3.66 -19.87 17.62
CA LYS A 55 3.12 -19.28 18.86
C LYS A 55 4.00 -18.14 19.40
N SER A 56 5.32 -18.31 19.37
CA SER A 56 6.32 -17.31 19.80
C SER A 56 6.37 -16.04 18.95
N TYR A 57 5.78 -16.06 17.75
CA TYR A 57 5.82 -14.96 16.78
C TYR A 57 4.47 -14.26 16.62
N ARG A 58 3.39 -14.75 17.25
CA ARG A 58 2.04 -14.18 17.13
C ARG A 58 1.97 -12.72 17.58
N ASN A 59 2.69 -12.36 18.64
CA ASN A 59 2.76 -10.98 19.16
C ASN A 59 3.41 -9.99 18.20
N LYS A 60 4.11 -10.44 17.15
CA LYS A 60 4.68 -9.58 16.11
C LYS A 60 3.68 -9.22 15.01
N TYR A 61 2.50 -9.83 15.01
CA TYR A 61 1.41 -9.52 14.10
C TYR A 61 0.45 -8.57 14.80
N VAL A 62 0.41 -7.34 14.33
CA VAL A 62 -0.53 -6.33 14.84
C VAL A 62 -1.74 -6.33 13.92
N GLU A 63 -2.93 -6.61 14.46
CA GLU A 63 -4.18 -6.50 13.70
C GLU A 63 -4.28 -5.09 13.16
N VAL A 64 -4.37 -4.98 11.83
CA VAL A 64 -4.76 -3.72 11.20
C VAL A 64 -6.21 -3.55 11.56
N LYS A 65 -6.47 -2.80 12.62
CA LYS A 65 -7.78 -2.20 12.80
C LYS A 65 -8.00 -1.44 11.50
N GLN A 66 -8.97 -1.88 10.68
CA GLN A 66 -9.49 -1.04 9.60
C GLN A 66 -9.59 0.34 10.20
N PHE A 67 -8.92 1.33 9.61
CA PHE A 67 -9.03 2.71 10.04
C PHE A 67 -10.52 3.01 10.06
N LYS A 68 -11.12 2.93 11.26
CA LYS A 68 -12.53 3.24 11.50
C LYS A 68 -12.76 4.74 11.44
N ASP A 69 -11.71 5.51 11.24
CA ASP A 69 -11.79 6.91 10.93
C ASP A 69 -12.03 7.06 9.43
N ALA A 70 -13.24 6.69 8.99
CA ALA A 70 -13.83 7.31 7.81
C ALA A 70 -13.68 8.84 7.90
N SER A 71 -13.73 9.38 9.12
CA SER A 71 -13.38 10.77 9.48
C SER A 71 -12.00 11.24 9.01
N LEU A 72 -10.96 10.38 9.00
CA LEU A 72 -9.63 10.76 8.51
C LEU A 72 -9.66 10.94 6.98
N TYR A 73 -10.23 9.99 6.25
CA TYR A 73 -10.36 10.10 4.80
C TYR A 73 -11.32 11.22 4.38
N GLU A 74 -12.41 11.42 5.12
CA GLU A 74 -13.34 12.52 4.93
C GLU A 74 -12.68 13.88 5.20
N SER A 75 -11.87 13.99 6.27
CA SER A 75 -11.14 15.23 6.56
C SER A 75 -10.05 15.52 5.52
N MET A 76 -9.35 14.51 5.02
CA MET A 76 -8.43 14.68 3.89
C MET A 76 -9.17 15.12 2.62
N ALA A 77 -10.28 14.47 2.27
CA ALA A 77 -11.08 14.82 1.10
C ALA A 77 -11.61 16.26 1.20
N LYS A 78 -12.10 16.66 2.37
CA LYS A 78 -12.52 18.03 2.65
C LYS A 78 -11.37 19.03 2.53
N GLY A 79 -10.20 18.71 3.07
CA GLY A 79 -8.99 19.54 2.93
C GLY A 79 -8.59 19.74 1.47
N TYR A 80 -8.65 18.70 0.63
CA TYR A 80 -8.39 18.82 -0.81
C TYR A 80 -9.43 19.70 -1.52
N GLN A 81 -10.71 19.61 -1.14
CA GLN A 81 -11.75 20.48 -1.69
C GLN A 81 -11.55 21.94 -1.29
N GLU A 82 -11.22 22.21 -0.03
CA GLU A 82 -10.95 23.56 0.48
C GLU A 82 -9.73 24.20 -0.19
N MET A 83 -8.70 23.41 -0.50
CA MET A 83 -7.48 23.87 -1.19
C MET A 83 -7.60 23.89 -2.72
N ALA A 84 -8.71 23.44 -3.30
CA ALA A 84 -8.82 23.21 -4.74
C ALA A 84 -8.54 24.45 -5.59
N ALA A 85 -9.05 25.63 -5.19
CA ALA A 85 -8.85 26.87 -5.93
C ALA A 85 -7.39 27.35 -5.88
N ILE A 86 -6.77 27.29 -4.70
CA ILE A 86 -5.36 27.66 -4.50
C ILE A 86 -4.44 26.73 -5.30
N ASN A 87 -4.66 25.42 -5.19
CA ASN A 87 -3.88 24.42 -5.91
C ASN A 87 -4.01 24.59 -7.43
N LEU A 88 -5.19 24.96 -7.93
CA LEU A 88 -5.42 25.21 -9.35
C LEU A 88 -4.69 26.46 -9.84
N GLU A 89 -4.71 27.54 -9.06
CA GLU A 89 -4.00 28.79 -9.36
C GLU A 89 -2.48 28.57 -9.38
N GLU A 90 -1.94 27.90 -8.36
CA GLU A 90 -0.52 27.56 -8.28
C GLU A 90 -0.10 26.63 -9.42
N ALA A 91 -0.87 25.59 -9.72
CA ALA A 91 -0.58 24.68 -10.83
C ALA A 91 -0.59 25.39 -12.19
N SER A 92 -1.53 26.32 -12.41
CA SER A 92 -1.59 27.10 -13.65
C SER A 92 -0.39 28.04 -13.81
N THR A 93 0.04 28.63 -12.68
CA THR A 93 1.24 29.49 -12.64
C THR A 93 2.50 28.66 -12.87
N GLY A 94 2.61 27.50 -12.23
CA GLY A 94 3.70 26.55 -12.41
C GLY A 94 3.80 26.05 -13.85
N PHE A 95 2.69 25.64 -14.46
CA PHE A 95 2.64 25.19 -15.86
C PHE A 95 3.17 26.26 -16.83
N SER A 96 2.85 27.53 -16.59
CA SER A 96 3.35 28.63 -17.42
C SER A 96 4.87 28.79 -17.29
N ALA A 97 5.41 28.65 -16.08
CA ALA A 97 6.85 28.71 -15.82
C ALA A 97 7.59 27.47 -16.37
N GLU A 98 6.99 26.28 -16.28
CA GLU A 98 7.52 25.03 -16.82
C GLU A 98 7.62 25.10 -18.35
N ASN A 99 6.56 25.54 -19.05
CA ASN A 99 6.60 25.71 -20.50
C ASN A 99 7.67 26.72 -20.94
N GLN A 100 7.83 27.83 -20.21
CA GLN A 100 8.88 28.80 -20.51
C GLN A 100 10.27 28.20 -20.32
N ALA A 101 10.48 27.42 -19.26
CA ALA A 101 11.74 26.74 -19.01
C ALA A 101 12.04 25.69 -20.08
N GLU A 102 11.03 24.94 -20.53
CA GLU A 102 11.15 23.97 -21.61
C GLU A 102 11.50 24.66 -22.94
N GLU A 103 10.81 25.75 -23.29
CA GLU A 103 11.08 26.53 -24.50
C GLU A 103 12.50 27.13 -24.49
N ILE A 104 12.96 27.66 -23.34
CA ILE A 104 14.33 28.17 -23.20
C ILE A 104 15.34 27.01 -23.35
N THR A 105 15.06 25.86 -22.75
CA THR A 105 15.93 24.68 -22.84
C THR A 105 16.01 24.16 -24.27
N GLU A 106 14.88 24.09 -24.96
CA GLU A 106 14.81 23.70 -26.37
C GLU A 106 15.63 24.66 -27.23
N LYS A 107 15.44 25.98 -27.08
CA LYS A 107 16.22 27.00 -27.80
C LYS A 107 17.72 26.91 -27.49
N PHE A 108 18.10 26.57 -26.26
CA PHE A 108 19.50 26.40 -25.88
C PHE A 108 20.13 25.19 -26.58
N VAL A 109 19.42 24.05 -26.59
CA VAL A 109 19.89 22.82 -27.23
C VAL A 109 19.90 22.95 -28.75
N SER A 110 18.93 23.65 -29.35
CA SER A 110 18.86 23.89 -30.80
C SER A 110 19.85 24.97 -31.29
N GLY A 111 20.51 25.69 -30.38
CA GLY A 111 21.43 26.79 -30.71
C GLY A 111 20.74 28.08 -31.16
N SER A 112 19.42 28.18 -31.02
CA SER A 112 18.59 29.29 -31.51
C SER A 112 18.50 30.48 -30.54
N ILE A 113 19.28 30.49 -29.45
CA ILE A 113 19.26 31.56 -28.43
C ILE A 113 19.90 32.88 -28.90
N ASN A 114 20.70 32.86 -29.99
CA ASN A 114 21.51 34.00 -30.42
C ASN A 114 21.23 34.48 -31.88
N GLU A 115 20.06 34.21 -32.45
CA GLU A 115 19.59 34.89 -33.69
C GLU A 115 18.68 36.08 -33.38
#